data_AF-A0A357B5L8-F1
#
_entry.id   AF-A0A357B5L8-F1
#
_cell.length_a   1.000
_cell.length_b   1.000
_cell.length_c   1.000
_cell.angle_alpha   90.00
_cell.angle_beta   90.00
_cell.angle_gamma   90.00
#
_symmetry.space_group_name_H-M   'P 1'
#
loop_
_entity.id
_entity.type
_entity.pdbx_description
1 polymer ?
#
loop_
_entity_poly.entity_id
_entity_poly.type
_entity_poly.pdbx_seq_one_letter_code
_entity_poly.pdbx_strand_id
1 'polypeptide(L)'
;MQERITRPPAKTGKLRTGEKGRVPGGVAIAALAVLLLAVIIASFLLGRYPVPPKELFGILLSKIFPITQFWTDNMEAAVWNIRLPRIILAGLVGICLCAAGGAYQGVFQNPMASPDILGASAGAGFGAALALYAGLPSLAVTFSAFTMSLLTVALKFRV
;
A
#
# COMPACT_ATOMS: atom_id res chain seq x y z
N MET A 1 56.62 -31.59 26.87
CA MET A 1 56.90 -30.18 26.52
C MET A 1 55.88 -29.80 25.46
N GLN A 2 54.68 -29.41 25.91
CA GLN A 2 54.24 -28.01 26.03
C GLN A 2 53.85 -27.41 24.67
N GLU A 3 52.61 -27.64 24.24
CA GLU A 3 51.78 -26.57 23.68
C GLU A 3 50.31 -26.99 23.66
N ARG A 4 49.72 -27.02 24.86
CA ARG A 4 48.28 -26.84 24.99
C ARG A 4 48.05 -25.37 24.64
N ILE A 5 47.89 -25.06 23.35
CA ILE A 5 47.47 -23.74 22.87
C ILE A 5 46.11 -23.47 23.49
N THR A 6 46.14 -22.84 24.67
CA THR A 6 44.98 -22.29 25.35
C THR A 6 44.47 -21.16 24.48
N ARG A 7 43.53 -21.48 23.59
CA ARG A 7 42.72 -20.46 22.92
C ARG A 7 42.11 -19.59 24.02
N PRO A 8 42.32 -18.27 24.02
CA PRO A 8 41.68 -17.41 25.00
C PRO A 8 40.16 -17.61 24.90
N PRO A 9 39.42 -17.57 26.02
CA PRO A 9 37.98 -17.69 25.97
C PRO A 9 37.45 -16.60 25.04
N ALA A 10 36.74 -17.00 23.99
CA ALA A 10 36.03 -16.07 23.14
C ALA A 10 35.21 -15.18 24.07
N LYS A 11 35.52 -13.88 24.11
CA LYS A 11 34.64 -12.91 24.75
C LYS A 11 33.35 -12.99 23.96
N THR A 12 32.39 -13.74 24.48
CA THR A 12 31.00 -13.70 24.06
C THR A 12 30.55 -12.29 24.36
N GLY A 13 30.83 -11.38 23.42
CA GLY A 13 30.22 -10.08 23.37
C GLY A 13 28.74 -10.38 23.38
N LYS A 14 28.10 -10.17 24.53
CA LYS A 14 26.66 -10.07 24.63
C LYS A 14 26.31 -9.03 23.58
N LEU A 15 25.87 -9.48 22.41
CA LEU A 15 25.14 -8.67 21.47
C LEU A 15 23.92 -8.25 22.29
N ARG A 16 24.03 -7.07 22.91
CA ARG A 16 22.92 -6.37 23.51
C ARG A 16 22.08 -5.97 22.31
N THR A 17 21.32 -6.92 21.78
CA THR A 17 20.17 -6.63 20.93
C THR A 17 19.31 -5.76 21.82
N GLY A 18 19.39 -4.45 21.60
CA GLY A 18 18.69 -3.48 22.41
C GLY A 18 17.22 -3.81 22.32
N GLU A 19 16.65 -4.32 23.42
CA GLU A 19 15.22 -4.30 23.70
C GLU A 19 14.81 -2.83 23.89
N LYS A 20 14.98 -2.04 22.85
CA LYS A 20 14.72 -0.60 22.86
C LYS A 20 13.21 -0.45 22.74
N GLY A 21 12.54 -0.37 23.90
CA GLY A 21 11.17 0.13 24.08
C GLY A 21 10.16 -0.39 23.06
N ARG A 22 9.83 -1.68 23.11
CA ARG A 22 8.73 -2.24 22.33
C ARG A 22 7.44 -1.59 22.84
N VAL A 23 6.90 -0.63 22.09
CA VAL A 23 5.57 -0.08 22.39
C VAL A 23 4.56 -1.25 22.45
N PRO A 24 3.63 -1.25 23.42
CA PRO A 24 2.62 -2.31 23.49
C PRO A 24 1.87 -2.35 22.16
N GLY A 25 1.67 -3.56 21.60
CA GLY A 25 1.15 -3.73 20.25
C GLY A 25 -0.16 -2.98 19.99
N GLY A 26 -1.03 -2.86 21.01
CA GLY A 26 -2.25 -2.07 20.92
C GLY A 26 -2.01 -0.58 20.69
N VAL A 27 -0.99 0.02 21.32
CA VAL A 27 -0.64 1.44 21.12
C VAL A 27 -0.07 1.66 19.72
N ALA A 28 0.73 0.72 19.20
CA ALA A 28 1.23 0.81 17.83
C ALA A 28 0.09 0.75 16.79
N ILE A 29 -0.87 -0.17 16.96
CA ILE A 29 -2.03 -0.30 16.07
C ILE A 29 -2.90 0.95 16.15
N ALA A 30 -3.19 1.45 17.35
CA ALA A 30 -3.96 2.67 17.52
C ALA A 30 -3.28 3.88 16.88
N ALA A 31 -1.96 4.02 17.05
CA ALA A 31 -1.19 5.11 16.42
C ALA A 31 -1.23 5.03 14.89
N LEU A 32 -1.11 3.83 14.30
CA LEU A 32 -1.20 3.63 12.85
C LEU A 32 -2.61 3.91 12.32
N ALA A 33 -3.66 3.53 13.06
CA ALA A 33 -5.04 3.84 12.69
C ALA A 33 -5.31 5.35 12.69
N VAL A 34 -4.84 6.06 13.72
CA VAL A 34 -4.94 7.53 13.79
C VAL A 34 -4.14 8.18 12.66
N LEU A 35 -2.93 7.67 12.37
CA LEU A 35 -2.12 8.17 11.26
C LEU A 35 -2.83 7.96 9.91
N LEU A 36 -3.45 6.81 9.68
CA LEU A 36 -4.21 6.52 8.47
C LEU A 36 -5.38 7.48 8.29
N LEU A 37 -6.15 7.75 9.36
CA LEU A 37 -7.22 8.75 9.34
C LEU A 37 -6.68 10.15 9.04
N ALA A 38 -5.56 10.55 9.66
CA ALA A 38 -4.93 11.84 9.41
C ALA A 38 -4.49 11.99 7.95
N VAL A 39 -3.93 10.94 7.34
CA VAL A 39 -3.53 10.94 5.93
C VAL A 39 -4.73 11.01 5.00
N ILE A 40 -5.84 10.33 5.31
CA ILE A 40 -7.08 10.45 4.53
C ILE A 40 -7.57 11.90 4.53
N ILE A 41 -7.64 12.53 5.71
CA ILE A 41 -8.05 13.94 5.84
C ILE A 41 -7.07 14.84 5.07
N ALA A 42 -5.77 14.63 5.21
CA ALA A 42 -4.75 15.39 4.47
C ALA A 42 -4.89 15.21 2.96
N SER A 43 -5.21 14.01 2.48
CA SER A 43 -5.47 13.73 1.06
C SER A 43 -6.68 14.49 0.52
N PHE A 44 -7.66 14.81 1.36
CA PHE A 44 -8.77 15.68 0.96
C PHE A 44 -8.40 17.16 0.92
N LEU A 45 -7.44 17.61 1.74
CA LEU A 45 -6.95 18.99 1.76
C LEU A 45 -5.94 19.28 0.64
N LEU A 46 -5.17 18.26 0.23
CA LEU A 46 -4.20 18.33 -0.85
C LEU A 46 -4.88 18.14 -2.20
N GLY A 47 -5.12 19.23 -2.94
CA GLY A 47 -5.61 19.15 -4.30
C GLY A 47 -5.64 20.51 -5.01
N ARG A 48 -5.76 20.47 -6.34
CA ARG A 48 -5.76 21.67 -7.22
C ARG A 48 -6.83 22.70 -6.85
N TYR A 49 -7.90 22.27 -6.19
CA TYR A 49 -8.90 23.12 -5.57
C TYR A 49 -8.76 23.03 -4.04
N PRO A 50 -8.29 24.08 -3.36
CA PRO A 50 -8.27 24.09 -1.90
C PRO A 50 -9.72 24.11 -1.40
N VAL A 51 -10.15 23.01 -0.79
CA VAL A 51 -11.48 22.92 -0.18
C VAL A 51 -11.30 23.16 1.31
N PRO A 52 -11.83 24.25 1.88
CA PRO A 52 -11.72 24.47 3.32
C PRO A 52 -12.43 23.31 4.05
N PRO A 53 -11.91 22.88 5.23
CA PRO A 53 -12.46 21.72 5.94
C PRO A 53 -13.97 21.80 6.20
N LYS A 54 -14.47 23.02 6.43
CA LYS A 54 -15.89 23.31 6.65
C LYS A 54 -16.76 22.94 5.44
N GLU A 55 -16.32 23.29 4.23
CA GLU A 55 -17.02 22.94 3.00
C GLU A 55 -16.86 21.45 2.68
N LEU A 56 -15.72 20.83 3.02
CA LEU A 56 -15.50 19.38 2.86
C LEU A 56 -16.49 18.55 3.67
N PHE A 57 -16.65 18.87 4.96
CA PHE A 57 -17.66 18.21 5.79
C PHE A 57 -19.08 18.55 5.31
N GLY A 58 -19.33 19.80 4.86
CA GLY A 58 -20.59 20.20 4.24
C GLY A 58 -20.94 19.37 3.00
N ILE A 59 -20.00 19.15 2.08
CA ILE A 59 -20.15 18.38 0.85
C ILE A 59 -20.31 16.87 1.11
N LEU A 60 -19.64 16.34 2.13
CA LEU A 60 -19.83 14.93 2.52
C LEU A 60 -21.19 14.73 3.20
N LEU A 61 -21.61 15.66 4.06
CA LEU A 61 -22.89 15.57 4.79
C LEU A 61 -24.09 16.01 3.95
N SER A 62 -23.93 16.83 2.91
CA SER A 62 -25.03 17.36 2.08
C SER A 62 -25.87 16.26 1.42
N LYS A 63 -25.27 15.09 1.21
CA LYS A 63 -25.95 13.93 0.62
C LYS A 63 -26.75 13.11 1.63
N ILE A 64 -26.52 13.34 2.93
CA ILE A 64 -27.18 12.64 4.06
C ILE A 64 -28.15 13.60 4.77
N PHE A 65 -27.81 14.89 4.85
CA PHE A 65 -28.61 15.97 5.42
C PHE A 65 -28.80 17.07 4.38
N PRO A 66 -30.04 17.56 4.13
CA PRO A 66 -30.27 18.69 3.25
C PRO A 66 -29.72 19.97 3.90
N ILE A 67 -28.45 20.26 3.62
CA ILE A 67 -27.74 21.47 4.08
C ILE A 67 -27.75 22.48 2.93
N THR A 68 -27.95 23.76 3.26
CA THR A 68 -27.85 24.86 2.30
C THR A 68 -26.45 24.86 1.64
N GLN A 69 -26.41 24.82 0.31
CA GLN A 69 -25.16 24.79 -0.45
C GLN A 69 -24.40 26.12 -0.26
N PHE A 70 -23.21 26.04 0.35
CA PHE A 70 -22.28 27.17 0.49
C PHE A 70 -21.04 27.02 -0.42
N TRP A 71 -20.98 25.97 -1.25
CA TRP A 71 -19.85 25.59 -2.09
C TRP A 71 -20.19 25.65 -3.59
N THR A 72 -19.19 25.63 -4.46
CA THR A 72 -19.36 25.55 -5.93
C THR A 72 -19.56 24.11 -6.42
N ASP A 73 -20.42 23.89 -7.42
CA ASP A 73 -20.68 22.57 -8.03
C ASP A 73 -19.41 21.85 -8.51
N ASN A 74 -18.44 22.60 -9.04
CA ASN A 74 -17.15 22.07 -9.48
C ASN A 74 -16.34 21.45 -8.32
N MET A 75 -16.51 21.99 -7.11
CA MET A 75 -15.83 21.50 -5.91
C MET A 75 -16.47 20.21 -5.41
N GLU A 76 -17.80 20.13 -5.43
CA GLU A 76 -18.55 18.91 -5.12
C GLU A 76 -18.20 17.77 -6.09
N ALA A 77 -18.20 18.04 -7.39
CA ALA A 77 -17.84 17.05 -8.40
C ALA A 77 -16.38 16.57 -8.23
N ALA A 78 -15.44 17.46 -7.92
CA ALA A 78 -14.05 17.08 -7.69
C ALA A 78 -13.88 16.19 -6.46
N VAL A 79 -14.60 16.46 -5.36
CA VAL A 79 -14.54 15.63 -4.15
C VAL A 79 -15.17 14.26 -4.39
N TRP A 80 -16.38 14.21 -4.93
CA TRP A 80 -17.14 12.97 -5.09
C TRP A 80 -16.70 12.11 -6.28
N ASN A 81 -16.44 12.68 -7.45
CA ASN A 81 -16.13 11.90 -8.66
C ASN A 81 -14.63 11.63 -8.84
N ILE A 82 -13.74 12.42 -8.21
CA ILE A 82 -12.29 12.30 -8.43
C ILE A 82 -11.56 11.87 -7.16
N ARG A 83 -11.71 12.60 -6.05
CA ARG A 83 -10.92 12.35 -4.83
C ARG A 83 -11.39 11.10 -4.09
N LEU A 84 -12.69 10.99 -3.83
CA LEU A 84 -13.26 9.88 -3.07
C LEU A 84 -12.96 8.51 -3.71
N PRO A 85 -13.23 8.26 -5.02
CA PRO A 85 -12.87 6.98 -5.62
C PRO A 85 -11.36 6.71 -5.60
N ARG A 86 -10.52 7.74 -5.77
CA ARG A 86 -9.06 7.59 -5.70
C ARG A 86 -8.58 7.20 -4.30
N ILE A 87 -9.14 7.79 -3.24
CA ILE A 87 -8.78 7.46 -1.85
C ILE A 87 -9.19 6.03 -1.52
N ILE A 88 -10.39 5.61 -1.93
CA ILE A 88 -10.85 4.22 -1.75
C ILE A 88 -9.92 3.26 -2.48
N LEU A 89 -9.60 3.52 -3.76
CA LEU A 89 -8.69 2.69 -4.53
C LEU A 89 -7.30 2.60 -3.89
N ALA A 90 -6.73 3.71 -3.42
CA ALA A 90 -5.45 3.72 -2.73
C ALA A 90 -5.48 2.87 -1.44
N GLY A 91 -6.58 2.95 -0.67
CA GLY A 91 -6.78 2.12 0.51
C GLY A 91 -6.87 0.63 0.17
N LEU A 92 -7.66 0.26 -0.83
CA LEU A 92 -7.79 -1.13 -1.29
C LEU A 92 -6.46 -1.70 -1.78
N VAL A 93 -5.72 -0.94 -2.59
CA VAL A 93 -4.39 -1.33 -3.07
C VAL A 93 -3.42 -1.53 -1.91
N GLY A 94 -3.43 -0.63 -0.92
CA GLY A 94 -2.61 -0.75 0.29
C GLY A 94 -2.90 -2.03 1.08
N ILE A 95 -4.18 -2.34 1.30
CA ILE A 95 -4.61 -3.58 1.98
C ILE A 95 -4.10 -4.82 1.22
N CYS A 96 -4.29 -4.86 -0.10
CA CYS A 96 -3.83 -5.96 -0.93
C CYS A 96 -2.30 -6.13 -0.87
N LEU A 97 -1.54 -5.03 -0.93
CA LEU A 97 -0.08 -5.07 -0.89
C LEU A 97 0.45 -5.52 0.48
N CYS A 98 -0.15 -5.03 1.58
CA CYS A 98 0.19 -5.47 2.93
C CYS A 98 -0.13 -6.95 3.15
N ALA A 99 -1.31 -7.41 2.71
CA ALA A 99 -1.72 -8.81 2.84
C ALA A 99 -0.80 -9.74 2.04
N ALA A 100 -0.48 -9.37 0.79
CA ALA A 100 0.49 -10.10 -0.02
C ALA A 100 1.86 -10.15 0.68
N GLY A 101 2.42 -9.00 1.07
CA GLY A 101 3.72 -8.94 1.74
C GLY A 101 3.79 -9.81 3.00
N GLY A 102 2.77 -9.76 3.86
CA GLY A 102 2.68 -10.60 5.06
C GLY A 102 2.58 -12.10 4.76
N ALA A 103 1.80 -12.48 3.75
CA ALA A 103 1.71 -13.87 3.29
C ALA A 103 3.05 -14.38 2.75
N TYR A 104 3.74 -13.60 1.91
CA TYR A 104 5.06 -13.98 1.37
C TYR A 104 6.12 -14.10 2.46
N GLN A 105 6.19 -13.13 3.37
CA GLN A 105 7.12 -13.19 4.49
C GLN A 105 6.82 -14.39 5.42
N GLY A 106 5.54 -14.76 5.59
CA GLY A 106 5.13 -15.93 6.36
C GLY A 106 5.49 -17.26 5.70
N VAL A 107 5.25 -17.40 4.40
CA VAL A 107 5.55 -18.64 3.63
C VAL A 107 7.05 -18.91 3.58
N PHE A 108 7.85 -17.88 3.27
CA PHE A 108 9.31 -18.04 3.17
C PHE A 108 10.01 -17.95 4.53
N GLN A 109 9.28 -17.63 5.61
CA GLN A 109 9.83 -17.32 6.94
C GLN A 109 11.02 -16.35 6.87
N ASN A 110 11.01 -15.47 5.88
CA ASN A 110 12.10 -14.55 5.58
C ASN A 110 11.54 -13.12 5.55
N PRO A 111 11.87 -12.28 6.55
CA PRO A 111 11.37 -10.92 6.63
C PRO A 111 11.86 -10.02 5.47
N MET A 112 12.84 -10.47 4.68
CA MET A 112 13.34 -9.76 3.50
C MET A 112 12.69 -10.23 2.19
N ALA A 113 11.76 -11.19 2.23
CA ALA A 113 11.07 -11.64 1.03
C ALA A 113 10.04 -10.59 0.58
N SER A 114 10.09 -10.23 -0.71
CA SER A 114 9.12 -9.32 -1.34
C SER A 114 8.22 -10.06 -2.33
N PRO A 115 6.93 -9.69 -2.41
CA PRO A 115 5.97 -10.31 -3.33
C PRO A 115 6.31 -10.11 -4.81
N ASP A 116 7.11 -9.10 -5.15
CA ASP A 116 7.52 -8.80 -6.53
C ASP A 116 8.39 -9.88 -7.19
N ILE A 117 8.98 -10.79 -6.42
CA ILE A 117 9.98 -11.77 -6.88
C ILE A 117 9.39 -12.82 -7.86
N LEU A 118 8.08 -13.05 -7.83
CA LEU A 118 7.43 -14.01 -8.74
C LEU A 118 7.23 -13.47 -10.16
N GLY A 119 7.49 -12.18 -10.41
CA GLY A 119 7.38 -11.59 -11.75
C GLY A 119 5.96 -11.17 -12.14
N ALA A 120 4.99 -11.20 -11.21
CA ALA A 120 3.62 -10.75 -11.44
C ALA A 120 3.57 -9.28 -11.92
N SER A 121 4.38 -8.40 -11.33
CA SER A 121 4.48 -6.98 -11.69
C SER A 121 5.07 -6.78 -13.10
N ALA A 122 6.08 -7.57 -13.47
CA ALA A 122 6.68 -7.53 -14.80
C ALA A 122 5.70 -8.04 -15.88
N GLY A 123 4.98 -9.12 -15.60
CA GLY A 123 3.94 -9.66 -16.49
C GLY A 123 2.79 -8.68 -16.70
N ALA A 124 2.34 -8.01 -15.63
CA ALA A 124 1.31 -6.97 -15.72
C ALA A 124 1.76 -5.77 -16.57
N GLY A 125 2.99 -5.29 -16.35
CA GLY A 125 3.57 -4.18 -17.12
C GLY A 125 3.69 -4.50 -18.62
N PHE A 126 4.15 -5.70 -18.96
CA PHE A 126 4.22 -6.14 -20.36
C PHE A 126 2.83 -6.24 -21.01
N GLY A 127 1.85 -6.85 -20.32
CA GLY A 127 0.48 -6.94 -20.82
C GLY A 127 -0.19 -5.58 -21.02
N ALA A 128 0.06 -4.63 -20.10
CA ALA A 128 -0.42 -3.26 -20.23
C ALA A 128 0.23 -2.54 -21.42
N ALA A 129 1.55 -2.63 -21.57
CA ALA A 129 2.30 -2.01 -22.67
C ALA A 129 1.86 -2.55 -24.03
N LEU A 130 1.63 -3.86 -24.15
CA LEU A 130 1.15 -4.49 -25.37
C LEU A 130 -0.25 -4.00 -25.76
N ALA A 131 -1.17 -3.89 -24.79
CA ALA A 131 -2.51 -3.38 -25.04
C ALA A 131 -2.53 -1.90 -25.44
N LEU A 132 -1.66 -1.09 -24.82
CA LEU A 132 -1.48 0.31 -25.20
C LEU A 132 -0.89 0.44 -26.61
N TYR A 133 0.10 -0.38 -26.95
CA TYR A 133 0.69 -0.41 -28.28
C TYR A 133 -0.32 -0.79 -29.36
N ALA A 134 -1.22 -1.73 -29.06
CA ALA A 134 -2.30 -2.15 -29.95
C ALA A 134 -3.51 -1.18 -29.95
N GLY A 135 -3.45 -0.06 -29.21
CA GLY A 135 -4.49 0.97 -29.22
C GLY A 135 -5.81 0.57 -28.57
N LEU A 136 -5.80 -0.39 -27.65
CA LEU A 136 -7.01 -0.89 -26.99
C LEU A 136 -7.57 0.10 -25.96
N PRO A 137 -8.89 0.04 -25.67
CA PRO A 137 -9.52 0.88 -24.65
C PRO A 137 -8.97 0.59 -23.25
N SER A 138 -9.10 1.55 -22.33
CA SER A 138 -8.59 1.47 -20.95
C SER A 138 -8.98 0.18 -20.21
N LEU A 139 -10.22 -0.27 -20.39
CA LEU A 139 -10.72 -1.49 -19.79
C LEU A 139 -9.96 -2.73 -20.29
N ALA A 140 -9.69 -2.80 -21.60
CA ALA A 140 -8.92 -3.88 -22.19
C ALA A 140 -7.44 -3.85 -21.78
N VAL A 141 -6.87 -2.67 -21.52
CA VAL A 141 -5.51 -2.54 -20.93
C VAL A 141 -5.47 -3.19 -19.55
N THR A 142 -6.47 -2.93 -18.69
CA THR A 142 -6.54 -3.54 -17.35
C THR A 142 -6.69 -5.06 -17.43
N PHE A 143 -7.55 -5.58 -18.31
CA PHE A 143 -7.71 -7.03 -18.50
C PHE A 143 -6.43 -7.67 -19.04
N SER A 144 -5.78 -7.06 -20.03
CA SER A 144 -4.51 -7.55 -20.59
C SER A 144 -3.39 -7.59 -19.54
N ALA A 145 -3.27 -6.54 -18.72
CA ALA A 145 -2.31 -6.50 -17.62
C ALA A 145 -2.56 -7.64 -16.61
N PHE A 146 -3.83 -7.86 -16.25
CA PHE A 146 -4.21 -8.90 -15.30
C PHE A 146 -3.96 -10.32 -15.83
N THR A 147 -4.39 -10.62 -17.05
CA THR A 147 -4.21 -11.95 -17.66
C THR A 147 -2.74 -12.28 -17.88
N MET A 148 -1.94 -11.31 -18.31
CA MET A 148 -0.51 -11.51 -18.53
C MET A 148 0.28 -11.69 -17.22
N SER A 149 -0.15 -11.01 -16.15
CA SER A 149 0.38 -11.23 -14.80
C SER A 149 0.13 -12.66 -14.31
N LEU A 150 -1.11 -13.14 -14.41
CA LEU A 150 -1.50 -14.51 -14.07
C LEU A 150 -0.72 -15.55 -14.89
N LEU A 151 -0.59 -15.33 -16.20
CA LEU A 151 0.17 -16.21 -17.08
C LEU A 151 1.63 -16.31 -16.65
N THR A 152 2.27 -15.18 -16.31
CA THR A 152 3.66 -15.15 -15.86
C THR A 152 3.87 -15.96 -14.57
N VAL A 153 2.95 -15.80 -13.61
CA VAL A 153 2.98 -16.56 -12.36
C VAL A 153 2.78 -18.06 -12.62
N ALA A 154 1.79 -18.42 -13.44
CA ALA A 154 1.54 -19.82 -13.80
C ALA A 154 2.72 -20.50 -14.50
N LEU A 155 3.40 -19.77 -15.41
CA LEU A 155 4.59 -20.26 -16.08
C LEU A 155 5.75 -20.49 -15.10
N LYS A 156 5.94 -19.61 -14.11
CA LYS A 156 6.94 -19.80 -13.06
C LYS A 156 6.68 -21.02 -12.16
N PHE A 157 5.43 -21.38 -11.90
CA PHE A 157 5.10 -22.57 -11.10
C PHE A 157 5.25 -23.89 -11.87
N ARG A 158 5.24 -23.81 -13.21
CA ARG A 158 5.36 -24.96 -14.11
C ARG A 158 6.81 -25.41 -14.32
N VAL A 159 7.76 -24.47 -14.20
CA VAL A 159 9.21 -24.65 -14.46
C VAL A 159 9.94 -24.83 -13.14
#